data_AF-A0A3B9H7U0-F1
#
_entry.id   AF-A0A3B9H7U0-F1
#
_cell.length_a   1.000
_cell.length_b   1.000
_cell.length_c   1.000
_cell.angle_alpha   90.00
_cell.angle_beta   90.00
_cell.angle_gamma   90.00
#
_symmetry.space_group_name_H-M   'P 1'
#
loop_
_entity.id
_entity.type
_entity.pdbx_description
1 polymer ?
#
loop_
_entity_poly.entity_id
_entity_poly.type
_entity_poly.pdbx_seq_one_letter_code
_entity_poly.pdbx_strand_id
1 'polypeptide(L)'
;MKKLCLIGALIGTSLGAISQTSLDHLLFEKCNNYRAANGLKRWAWSDKAFEPAEHHTNYQVKSGTMGHDENSKTPTPTSRLDLYGINWLYSGENCAVVCASGYSEEYISNRIFQLWRESPTHNDVLLNPNGANVGAISCKKGDTYSWDETGRYKWVFCTLTVYAESDNFTSETRSNIGYTEEMKDKYHRELAEAMKNWSPDRVKAFRRVFVYGSHNNFNPISKDTLTYYYPEYKRLNHKKTRP
;
A
#
# COMPACT_ATOMS: atom_id res chain seq x y z
N MET A 1 -22.61 -4.73 67.07
CA MET A 1 -21.39 -4.32 66.35
C MET A 1 -21.62 -4.55 64.85
N LYS A 2 -21.85 -3.49 64.07
CA LYS A 2 -22.10 -3.59 62.63
C LYS A 2 -20.74 -3.69 61.92
N LYS A 3 -20.45 -4.84 61.31
CA LYS A 3 -19.22 -5.03 60.51
C LYS A 3 -19.40 -4.30 59.18
N LEU A 4 -18.62 -3.23 58.97
CA LEU A 4 -18.43 -2.63 57.64
C LEU A 4 -17.58 -3.60 56.80
N CYS A 5 -18.17 -4.17 55.77
CA CYS A 5 -17.42 -4.79 54.68
C CYS A 5 -16.96 -3.68 53.73
N LEU A 6 -15.69 -3.27 53.84
CA LEU A 6 -15.03 -2.52 52.77
C LEU A 6 -14.83 -3.48 51.58
N ILE A 7 -15.58 -3.27 50.50
CA ILE A 7 -15.28 -3.86 49.20
C ILE A 7 -14.28 -2.91 48.53
N GLY A 8 -13.01 -3.28 48.55
CA GLY A 8 -11.97 -2.59 47.79
C GLY A 8 -12.15 -2.88 46.30
N ALA A 9 -12.48 -1.85 45.51
CA ALA A 9 -12.45 -1.92 44.06
C ALA A 9 -10.98 -1.92 43.60
N LEU A 10 -10.47 -3.11 43.25
CA LEU A 10 -9.26 -3.25 42.45
C LEU A 10 -9.58 -2.80 41.03
N ILE A 11 -9.28 -1.53 40.72
CA ILE A 11 -9.21 -1.05 39.34
C ILE A 11 -7.94 -1.67 38.75
N GLY A 12 -8.08 -2.86 38.15
CA GLY A 12 -7.05 -3.43 37.30
C GLY A 12 -6.97 -2.61 36.02
N THR A 13 -6.07 -1.63 35.98
CA THR A 13 -5.63 -1.07 34.71
C THR A 13 -4.81 -2.14 34.00
N SER A 14 -5.45 -2.90 33.10
CA SER A 14 -4.72 -3.67 32.10
C SER A 14 -3.97 -2.67 31.23
N LEU A 15 -2.71 -2.40 31.60
CA LEU A 15 -1.74 -1.78 30.71
C LEU A 15 -1.64 -2.71 29.49
N GLY A 16 -2.37 -2.37 28.43
CA GLY A 16 -2.23 -3.07 27.15
C GLY A 16 -0.77 -3.03 26.75
N ALA A 17 -0.18 -4.20 26.51
CA ALA A 17 1.18 -4.26 26.00
C ALA A 17 1.19 -3.55 24.64
N ILE A 18 1.98 -2.48 24.53
CA ILE A 18 2.20 -1.81 23.25
C ILE A 18 2.91 -2.82 22.35
N SER A 19 2.23 -3.29 21.31
CA SER A 19 2.75 -4.30 20.37
C SER A 19 3.84 -3.71 19.45
N GLN A 20 3.88 -2.38 19.33
CA GLN A 20 4.86 -1.62 18.57
C GLN A 20 6.27 -1.73 19.18
N THR A 21 7.26 -2.09 18.37
CA THR A 21 8.68 -2.07 18.74
C THR A 21 9.28 -0.66 18.61
N SER A 22 10.45 -0.44 19.21
CA SER A 22 11.19 0.83 19.03
C SER A 22 11.53 1.09 17.56
N LEU A 23 11.85 0.05 16.79
CA LEU A 23 12.11 0.16 15.36
C LEU A 23 10.86 0.57 14.56
N ASP A 24 9.69 0.01 14.90
CA ASP A 24 8.40 0.39 14.30
C ASP A 24 8.11 1.87 14.51
N HIS A 25 8.28 2.32 15.76
CA HIS A 25 8.06 3.71 16.14
C HIS A 25 9.01 4.65 15.40
N LEU A 26 10.32 4.35 15.38
CA LEU A 26 11.32 5.18 14.69
C LEU A 26 11.01 5.32 13.20
N LEU A 27 10.67 4.22 12.53
CA LEU A 27 10.37 4.24 11.11
C LEU A 27 9.05 4.97 10.81
N PHE A 28 8.03 4.79 11.65
CA PHE A 28 6.75 5.47 11.50
C PHE A 28 6.89 6.99 11.66
N GLU A 29 7.66 7.42 12.66
CA GLU A 29 7.99 8.83 12.88
C GLU A 29 8.74 9.44 11.70
N LYS A 30 9.70 8.72 11.09
CA LYS A 30 10.39 9.19 9.88
C LYS A 30 9.42 9.39 8.71
N CYS A 31 8.50 8.45 8.49
CA CYS A 31 7.48 8.57 7.45
C CYS A 31 6.57 9.78 7.70
N ASN A 32 6.09 9.96 8.94
CA ASN A 32 5.24 11.08 9.30
C ASN A 32 5.95 12.44 9.27
N ASN A 33 7.21 12.50 9.66
CA ASN A 33 8.04 13.72 9.53
C ASN A 33 8.23 14.09 8.06
N TYR A 34 8.45 13.10 7.18
CA TYR A 34 8.53 13.32 5.74
C TYR A 34 7.21 13.83 5.15
N ARG A 35 6.08 13.25 5.56
CA ARG A 35 4.74 13.75 5.20
C ARG A 35 4.55 15.20 5.61
N ALA A 36 4.83 15.53 6.87
CA ALA A 36 4.70 16.88 7.40
C ALA A 36 5.60 17.89 6.66
N ALA A 37 6.84 17.50 6.35
CA ALA A 37 7.77 18.33 5.59
C ALA A 37 7.29 18.62 4.14
N ASN A 38 6.41 17.77 3.60
CA ASN A 38 5.76 17.96 2.29
C ASN A 38 4.35 18.54 2.40
N GLY A 39 3.99 19.14 3.55
CA GLY A 39 2.70 19.81 3.74
C GLY A 39 1.51 18.86 3.92
N LEU A 40 1.75 17.56 4.13
CA LEU A 40 0.71 16.56 4.33
C LEU A 40 0.44 16.33 5.81
N LYS A 41 -0.79 15.93 6.13
CA LYS A 41 -1.13 15.49 7.49
C LYS A 41 -0.39 14.19 7.83
N ARG A 42 0.11 14.13 9.06
CA ARG A 42 0.63 12.91 9.67
C ARG A 42 -0.49 11.87 9.77
N TRP A 43 -0.16 10.60 9.59
CA TRP A 43 -1.07 9.50 9.88
C TRP A 43 -1.22 9.34 11.39
N ALA A 44 -2.44 9.10 11.85
CA ALA A 44 -2.71 8.64 13.20
C ALA A 44 -2.23 7.19 13.34
N TRP A 45 -1.51 6.89 14.41
CA TRP A 45 -1.24 5.51 14.80
C TRP A 45 -2.52 4.85 15.29
N SER A 46 -2.70 3.57 14.98
CA SER A 46 -3.79 2.75 15.51
C SER A 46 -3.32 1.31 15.69
N ASP A 47 -3.61 0.71 16.84
CA ASP A 47 -3.32 -0.71 17.09
C ASP A 47 -4.09 -1.61 16.10
N LYS A 48 -5.29 -1.18 15.69
CA LYS A 48 -6.07 -1.88 14.65
C LYS A 48 -5.35 -1.87 13.30
N ALA A 49 -4.64 -0.79 12.98
CA ALA A 49 -3.83 -0.71 11.77
C ALA A 49 -2.54 -1.55 11.86
N PHE A 50 -2.05 -1.79 13.08
CA PHE A 50 -0.86 -2.59 13.31
C PHE A 50 -1.12 -4.08 13.06
N GLU A 51 -2.31 -4.59 13.38
CA GLU A 51 -2.68 -6.00 13.15
C GLU A 51 -2.41 -6.50 11.70
N PRO A 52 -2.89 -5.86 10.63
CA PRO A 52 -2.59 -6.28 9.25
C PRO A 52 -1.11 -6.11 8.88
N ALA A 53 -0.43 -5.07 9.37
CA ALA A 53 1.00 -4.87 9.14
C ALA A 53 1.82 -6.00 9.78
N GLU A 54 1.51 -6.33 11.04
CA GLU A 54 2.16 -7.38 11.80
C GLU A 54 1.89 -8.76 11.20
N HIS A 55 0.65 -9.02 10.80
CA HIS A 55 0.26 -10.24 10.08
C HIS A 55 1.16 -10.47 8.89
N HIS A 56 1.27 -9.46 8.02
CA HIS A 56 2.02 -9.60 6.78
C HIS A 56 3.52 -9.68 7.02
N THR A 57 4.05 -8.91 7.97
CA THR A 57 5.46 -9.01 8.36
C THR A 57 5.79 -10.40 8.92
N ASN A 58 4.91 -10.99 9.73
CA ASN A 58 5.07 -12.37 10.22
C ASN A 58 5.08 -13.38 9.06
N TYR A 59 4.20 -13.22 8.07
CA TYR A 59 4.19 -14.07 6.87
C TYR A 59 5.50 -13.94 6.09
N GLN A 60 5.99 -12.72 5.87
CA GLN A 60 7.23 -12.47 5.14
C GLN A 60 8.45 -13.07 5.86
N VAL A 61 8.53 -12.92 7.19
CA VAL A 61 9.56 -13.58 8.00
C VAL A 61 9.49 -15.10 7.87
N LYS A 62 8.28 -15.68 7.97
CA LYS A 62 8.08 -17.13 7.91
C LYS A 62 8.41 -17.70 6.52
N SER A 63 8.06 -16.98 5.47
CA SER A 63 8.32 -17.40 4.08
C SER A 63 9.75 -17.12 3.63
N GLY A 64 10.47 -16.23 4.33
CA GLY A 64 11.78 -15.75 3.91
C GLY A 64 11.73 -14.92 2.63
N THR A 65 10.56 -14.37 2.26
CA THR A 65 10.35 -13.61 1.02
C THR A 65 9.68 -12.27 1.31
N MET A 66 9.96 -11.27 0.48
CA MET A 66 9.40 -9.91 0.60
C MET A 66 8.56 -9.62 -0.65
N GLY A 67 7.34 -9.16 -0.44
CA GLY A 67 6.38 -8.82 -1.49
C GLY A 67 5.00 -8.61 -0.90
N HIS A 68 4.09 -8.02 -1.68
CA HIS A 68 2.72 -7.67 -1.22
C HIS A 68 1.78 -8.87 -1.08
N ASP A 69 2.07 -9.95 -1.79
CA ASP A 69 1.18 -11.09 -1.91
C ASP A 69 1.50 -12.19 -0.90
N GLU A 70 0.44 -12.85 -0.41
CA GLU A 70 0.56 -14.05 0.41
C GLU A 70 -0.01 -15.28 -0.30
N ASN A 71 0.68 -16.41 -0.17
CA ASN A 71 0.09 -17.70 -0.50
C ASN A 71 -0.74 -18.20 0.70
N SER A 72 -1.82 -17.47 1.00
CA SER A 72 -2.66 -17.67 2.18
C SER A 72 -4.14 -17.32 1.89
N LYS A 73 -4.98 -17.31 2.93
CA LYS A 73 -6.36 -16.81 2.83
C LYS A 73 -6.46 -15.28 2.76
N THR A 74 -5.34 -14.58 2.94
CA THR A 74 -5.20 -13.11 2.90
C THR A 74 -4.18 -12.69 1.84
N PRO A 75 -4.43 -13.02 0.55
CA PRO A 75 -3.45 -12.88 -0.51
C PRO A 75 -3.05 -11.44 -0.81
N THR A 76 -3.86 -10.43 -0.48
CA THR A 76 -3.62 -9.02 -0.82
C THR A 76 -3.64 -8.12 0.42
N PRO A 77 -3.05 -6.90 0.36
CA PRO A 77 -3.12 -5.93 1.45
C PRO A 77 -4.54 -5.66 1.93
N THR A 78 -5.48 -5.53 0.99
CA THR A 78 -6.89 -5.27 1.26
C THR A 78 -7.59 -6.46 1.94
N SER A 79 -7.27 -7.69 1.55
CA SER A 79 -7.82 -8.88 2.20
C SER A 79 -7.37 -9.00 3.66
N ARG A 80 -6.17 -8.50 4.00
CA ARG A 80 -5.70 -8.40 5.39
C ARG A 80 -6.50 -7.36 6.17
N LEU A 81 -6.77 -6.19 5.58
CA LEU A 81 -7.65 -5.19 6.21
C LEU A 81 -9.05 -5.77 6.48
N ASP A 82 -9.62 -6.49 5.51
CA ASP A 82 -10.93 -7.14 5.65
C ASP A 82 -10.92 -8.23 6.73
N LEU A 83 -9.84 -9.03 6.85
CA LEU A 83 -9.67 -10.04 7.91
C LEU A 83 -9.78 -9.43 9.31
N TYR A 84 -9.18 -8.26 9.53
CA TYR A 84 -9.20 -7.55 10.81
C TYR A 84 -10.40 -6.61 10.97
N GLY A 85 -11.42 -6.74 10.11
CA GLY A 85 -12.66 -5.98 10.20
C GLY A 85 -12.44 -4.46 10.09
N ILE A 86 -11.44 -4.04 9.30
CA ILE A 86 -11.14 -2.64 9.04
C ILE A 86 -12.02 -2.16 7.89
N ASN A 87 -12.77 -1.08 8.12
CA ASN A 87 -13.53 -0.41 7.07
C ASN A 87 -12.62 0.62 6.39
N TRP A 88 -12.09 0.24 5.23
CA TRP A 88 -11.16 1.07 4.46
C TRP A 88 -11.80 1.58 3.17
N LEU A 89 -11.48 2.83 2.80
CA LEU A 89 -11.81 3.44 1.49
C LEU A 89 -10.64 3.38 0.52
N TYR A 90 -9.44 3.46 1.07
CA TYR A 90 -8.18 3.39 0.38
C TYR A 90 -7.24 2.55 1.23
N SER A 91 -6.34 1.82 0.57
CA SER A 91 -5.29 1.04 1.19
C SER A 91 -3.98 1.31 0.46
N GLY A 92 -2.91 1.53 1.22
CA GLY A 92 -1.55 1.57 0.71
C GLY A 92 -0.67 0.65 1.54
N GLU A 93 0.30 0.03 0.87
CA GLU A 93 1.28 -0.84 1.52
C GLU A 93 2.67 -0.59 0.94
N ASN A 94 3.67 -0.48 1.80
CA ASN A 94 5.07 -0.58 1.40
C ASN A 94 5.71 -1.75 2.15
N CYS A 95 6.46 -2.59 1.43
CA CYS A 95 7.24 -3.68 2.00
C CYS A 95 8.74 -3.38 1.85
N ALA A 96 9.55 -3.85 2.78
CA ALA A 96 11.00 -3.78 2.68
C ALA A 96 11.65 -4.95 3.41
N VAL A 97 12.85 -5.29 2.95
CA VAL A 97 13.75 -6.20 3.66
C VAL A 97 15.17 -5.64 3.59
N VAL A 98 15.85 -5.59 4.72
CA VAL A 98 17.23 -5.08 4.83
C VAL A 98 18.07 -5.99 5.72
N CYS A 99 19.37 -6.07 5.43
CA CYS A 99 20.31 -6.70 6.35
C CYS A 99 20.47 -5.82 7.60
N ALA A 100 20.35 -6.44 8.77
CA ALA A 100 20.39 -5.82 10.08
C ALA A 100 21.59 -6.28 10.93
N SER A 101 22.44 -7.19 10.41
CA SER A 101 23.61 -7.70 11.14
C SER A 101 24.56 -6.59 11.56
N GLY A 102 24.67 -6.35 12.86
CA GLY A 102 25.61 -5.38 13.44
C GLY A 102 25.18 -3.92 13.31
N TYR A 103 23.95 -3.63 12.86
CA TYR A 103 23.45 -2.27 12.69
C TYR A 103 22.47 -1.87 13.79
N SER A 104 22.46 -0.58 14.13
CA SER A 104 21.49 0.00 15.08
C SER A 104 20.11 0.15 14.45
N GLU A 105 19.07 0.23 15.28
CA GLU A 105 17.69 0.48 14.82
C GLU A 105 17.55 1.82 14.08
N GLU A 106 18.31 2.84 14.49
CA GLU A 106 18.35 4.13 13.79
C GLU A 106 18.92 3.98 12.37
N TYR A 107 19.99 3.20 12.19
CA TYR A 107 20.51 2.91 10.85
C TYR A 107 19.50 2.12 10.01
N ILE A 108 18.90 1.07 10.59
CA ILE A 108 17.95 0.20 9.90
C ILE A 108 16.71 0.99 9.46
N SER A 109 16.13 1.79 10.35
CA SER A 109 14.96 2.65 10.02
C SER A 109 15.31 3.70 8.97
N ASN A 110 16.48 4.35 9.04
CA ASN A 110 16.92 5.28 8.00
C ASN A 110 17.07 4.59 6.65
N ARG A 111 17.63 3.37 6.62
CA ARG A 111 17.81 2.61 5.40
C ARG A 111 16.47 2.22 4.76
N ILE A 112 15.53 1.70 5.54
CA ILE A 112 14.19 1.33 5.05
C ILE A 112 13.45 2.57 4.53
N PHE A 113 13.45 3.66 5.30
CA PHE A 113 12.82 4.91 4.89
C PHE A 113 13.40 5.44 3.57
N GLN A 114 14.73 5.44 3.40
CA GLN A 114 15.37 5.85 2.15
C GLN A 114 14.94 5.00 0.97
N LEU A 115 14.89 3.66 1.12
CA LEU A 115 14.45 2.75 0.07
C LEU A 115 13.03 3.08 -0.40
N TRP A 116 12.10 3.37 0.51
CA TRP A 116 10.75 3.76 0.15
C TRP A 116 10.68 5.15 -0.48
N ARG A 117 11.40 6.13 0.08
CA ARG A 117 11.42 7.50 -0.44
C ARG A 117 12.01 7.59 -1.86
N GLU A 118 13.03 6.80 -2.14
CA GLU A 118 13.76 6.83 -3.42
C GLU A 118 13.09 5.99 -4.52
N SER A 119 12.15 5.11 -4.14
CA SER A 119 11.37 4.31 -5.07
C SER A 119 10.05 5.03 -5.41
N PRO A 120 9.81 5.42 -6.68
CA PRO A 120 8.62 6.21 -7.05
C PRO A 120 7.30 5.65 -6.53
N THR A 121 7.04 4.35 -6.73
CA THR A 121 5.79 3.69 -6.30
C THR A 121 5.60 3.66 -4.78
N HIS A 122 6.68 3.46 -4.02
CA HIS A 122 6.64 3.48 -2.57
C HIS A 122 6.51 4.90 -2.04
N ASN A 123 7.16 5.87 -2.69
CA ASN A 123 7.08 7.28 -2.34
C ASN A 123 5.69 7.86 -2.61
N ASP A 124 5.00 7.37 -3.64
CA ASP A 124 3.60 7.72 -3.91
C ASP A 124 2.69 7.31 -2.73
N VAL A 125 2.92 6.14 -2.11
CA VAL A 125 2.21 5.74 -0.89
C VAL A 125 2.52 6.70 0.27
N LEU A 126 3.80 7.07 0.44
CA LEU A 126 4.22 8.00 1.50
C LEU A 126 3.60 9.39 1.32
N LEU A 127 3.46 9.88 0.09
CA LEU A 127 3.00 11.23 -0.22
C LEU A 127 1.56 11.30 -0.72
N ASN A 128 0.79 10.22 -0.69
CA ASN A 128 -0.61 10.27 -1.14
C ASN A 128 -1.41 11.26 -0.26
N PRO A 129 -1.92 12.37 -0.84
CA PRO A 129 -2.62 13.41 -0.08
C PRO A 129 -4.09 13.05 0.21
N ASN A 130 -4.66 12.11 -0.54
CA ASN A 130 -6.11 11.88 -0.61
C ASN A 130 -6.54 10.52 -0.05
N GLY A 131 -5.60 9.67 0.36
CA GLY A 131 -5.86 8.26 0.58
C GLY A 131 -5.91 7.79 2.02
N ALA A 132 -5.01 8.21 2.90
CA ALA A 132 -4.90 7.59 4.22
C ALA A 132 -4.76 8.61 5.35
N ASN A 133 -5.51 8.37 6.43
CA ASN A 133 -5.46 9.12 7.68
C ASN A 133 -4.93 8.27 8.84
N VAL A 134 -4.91 6.95 8.69
CA VAL A 134 -4.39 5.98 9.67
C VAL A 134 -3.24 5.20 9.06
N GLY A 135 -2.24 4.88 9.88
CA GLY A 135 -1.12 4.05 9.45
C GLY A 135 -0.44 3.33 10.61
N ALA A 136 0.21 2.21 10.29
CA ALA A 136 1.08 1.48 11.20
C ALA A 136 2.21 0.79 10.45
N ILE A 137 3.27 0.46 11.19
CA ILE A 137 4.46 -0.22 10.67
C ILE A 137 4.76 -1.39 11.59
N SER A 138 5.09 -2.54 11.00
CA SER A 138 5.64 -3.69 11.72
C SER A 138 6.94 -4.17 11.10
N CYS A 139 8.00 -4.22 11.91
CA CYS A 139 9.35 -4.62 11.60
C CYS A 139 9.71 -5.84 12.44
N LYS A 140 10.13 -6.94 11.81
CA LYS A 140 10.54 -8.14 12.52
C LYS A 140 11.82 -8.72 11.96
N LYS A 141 12.63 -9.28 12.87
CA LYS A 141 13.86 -9.97 12.51
C LYS A 141 13.53 -11.33 11.90
N GLY A 142 14.22 -11.67 10.82
CA GLY A 142 14.24 -12.99 10.22
C GLY A 142 15.66 -13.54 10.15
N ASP A 143 15.79 -14.85 10.27
CA ASP A 143 17.08 -15.55 10.22
C ASP A 143 17.52 -15.89 8.79
N THR A 144 16.58 -15.85 7.84
CA THR A 144 16.83 -16.15 6.44
C THR A 144 16.08 -15.16 5.56
N TYR A 145 16.62 -14.97 4.37
CA TYR A 145 15.94 -14.35 3.25
C TYR A 145 16.23 -15.22 2.03
N SER A 146 15.33 -15.32 1.06
CA SER A 146 15.43 -16.24 -0.09
C SER A 146 16.74 -16.19 -0.88
N TRP A 147 17.52 -15.11 -0.73
CA TRP A 147 18.82 -14.91 -1.39
C TRP A 147 20.02 -15.19 -0.46
N ASP A 148 19.78 -15.47 0.82
CA ASP A 148 20.74 -15.82 1.86
C ASP A 148 20.27 -17.06 2.62
N GLU A 149 20.48 -18.22 2.01
CA GLU A 149 20.23 -19.54 2.61
C GLU A 149 21.27 -19.90 3.69
N THR A 150 22.34 -19.12 3.82
CA THR A 150 23.44 -19.43 4.75
C THR A 150 23.12 -19.09 6.21
N GLY A 151 22.09 -18.27 6.45
CA GLY A 151 21.70 -17.79 7.77
C GLY A 151 22.77 -16.90 8.44
N ARG A 152 23.78 -16.47 7.68
CA ARG A 152 24.89 -15.65 8.19
C ARG A 152 24.44 -14.22 8.47
N TYR A 153 23.43 -13.73 7.77
CA TYR A 153 22.88 -12.41 7.99
C TYR A 153 21.56 -12.47 8.74
N LYS A 154 21.37 -11.50 9.64
CA LYS A 154 20.08 -11.22 10.25
C LYS A 154 19.38 -10.20 9.37
N TRP A 155 18.15 -10.49 9.01
CA TRP A 155 17.33 -9.65 8.15
C TRP A 155 16.25 -8.98 8.97
N VAL A 156 15.82 -7.78 8.56
CA VAL A 156 14.62 -7.15 9.08
C VAL A 156 13.64 -7.02 7.92
N PHE A 157 12.49 -7.65 8.08
CA PHE A 157 11.32 -7.50 7.22
C PHE A 157 10.43 -6.41 7.79
N CYS A 158 9.86 -5.59 6.92
CA CYS A 158 9.06 -4.45 7.32
C CYS A 158 7.84 -4.30 6.40
N THR A 159 6.68 -4.06 7.01
CA THR A 159 5.44 -3.71 6.30
C THR A 159 4.92 -2.40 6.88
N LEU A 160 4.71 -1.40 6.01
CA LEU A 160 3.88 -0.23 6.27
C LEU A 160 2.48 -0.54 5.75
N THR A 161 1.46 -0.33 6.57
CA THR A 161 0.05 -0.38 6.17
C THR A 161 -0.59 0.96 6.46
N VAL A 162 -1.27 1.53 5.47
CA VAL A 162 -2.01 2.78 5.62
C VAL A 162 -3.39 2.65 5.01
N TYR A 163 -4.38 3.30 5.60
CA TYR A 163 -5.73 3.33 5.06
C TYR A 163 -6.49 4.61 5.42
N ALA A 164 -7.52 4.91 4.65
CA ALA A 164 -8.56 5.85 5.07
C ALA A 164 -9.66 5.10 5.79
N GLU A 165 -9.93 5.49 7.03
CA GLU A 165 -11.15 5.07 7.73
C GLU A 165 -12.40 5.56 6.98
N SER A 166 -13.37 4.68 6.83
CA SER A 166 -14.73 5.05 6.44
C SER A 166 -15.60 5.03 7.69
N ASP A 167 -16.10 6.18 8.11
CA ASP A 167 -17.07 6.22 9.20
C ASP A 167 -18.47 5.73 8.78
N ASN A 168 -18.77 5.56 7.47
CA ASN A 168 -20.15 5.26 6.99
C ASN A 168 -20.29 4.59 5.59
N PHE A 169 -19.33 3.82 5.06
CA PHE A 169 -19.46 3.25 3.70
C PHE A 169 -20.02 1.82 3.66
N THR A 170 -21.07 1.61 2.85
CA THR A 170 -21.59 0.29 2.47
C THR A 170 -20.77 -0.33 1.32
N SER A 171 -20.84 -1.65 1.14
CA SER A 171 -20.14 -2.37 0.06
C SER A 171 -20.44 -1.84 -1.36
N GLU A 172 -21.59 -1.19 -1.54
CA GLU A 172 -22.03 -0.58 -2.79
C GLU A 172 -21.15 0.61 -3.22
N THR A 173 -20.63 1.40 -2.26
CA THR A 173 -19.78 2.55 -2.58
C THR A 173 -18.32 2.18 -2.84
N ARG A 174 -17.84 1.00 -2.39
CA ARG A 174 -16.50 0.46 -2.73
C ARG A 174 -16.30 0.30 -4.25
N SER A 175 -17.38 0.06 -5.01
CA SER A 175 -17.34 -0.08 -6.47
C SER A 175 -17.08 1.24 -7.23
N ASN A 176 -17.28 2.38 -6.57
CA ASN A 176 -17.15 3.73 -7.16
C ASN A 176 -15.85 4.46 -6.76
N ILE A 177 -14.96 3.81 -5.99
CA ILE A 177 -13.65 4.36 -5.59
C ILE A 177 -12.54 3.99 -6.60
N GLY A 178 -12.93 3.75 -7.85
CA GLY A 178 -12.01 4.04 -8.96
C GLY A 178 -11.74 5.54 -8.99
N TYR A 179 -10.65 5.95 -9.65
CA TYR A 179 -10.32 7.35 -9.94
C TYR A 179 -11.60 8.21 -10.07
N THR A 180 -11.67 9.35 -9.37
CA THR A 180 -12.78 10.28 -9.57
C THR A 180 -12.88 10.62 -11.06
N GLU A 181 -14.07 10.94 -11.59
CA GLU A 181 -14.19 11.33 -13.01
C GLU A 181 -13.24 12.47 -13.37
N GLU A 182 -13.00 13.39 -12.44
CA GLU A 182 -12.00 14.46 -12.58
C GLU A 182 -10.55 13.94 -12.66
N MET A 183 -10.18 12.93 -11.85
CA MET A 183 -8.87 12.29 -11.90
C MET A 183 -8.71 11.46 -13.18
N LYS A 184 -9.73 10.68 -13.58
CA LYS A 184 -9.74 9.98 -14.86
C LYS A 184 -9.52 10.95 -16.00
N ASP A 185 -10.25 12.06 -16.01
CA ASP A 185 -10.12 13.11 -17.01
C ASP A 185 -8.74 13.77 -16.99
N LYS A 186 -8.15 14.03 -15.82
CA LYS A 186 -6.80 14.57 -15.72
C LYS A 186 -5.76 13.60 -16.29
N TYR A 187 -5.76 12.35 -15.84
CA TYR A 187 -4.83 11.34 -16.36
C TYR A 187 -5.04 11.06 -17.84
N HIS A 188 -6.28 11.05 -18.32
CA HIS A 188 -6.59 10.94 -19.74
C HIS A 188 -6.07 12.14 -20.53
N ARG A 189 -6.18 13.38 -20.02
CA ARG A 189 -5.61 14.58 -20.65
C ARG A 189 -4.08 14.55 -20.68
N GLU A 190 -3.43 14.18 -19.59
CA GLU A 190 -1.97 14.10 -19.50
C GLU A 190 -1.41 13.01 -20.42
N LEU A 191 -2.03 11.83 -20.40
CA LEU A 191 -1.73 10.76 -21.36
C LEU A 191 -1.97 11.26 -22.79
N ALA A 192 -3.06 12.00 -23.01
CA ALA A 192 -3.41 12.48 -24.34
C ALA A 192 -2.36 13.46 -24.89
N GLU A 193 -1.86 14.35 -24.04
CA GLU A 193 -0.81 15.30 -24.39
C GLU A 193 0.52 14.58 -24.66
N ALA A 194 0.90 13.63 -23.80
CA ALA A 194 2.14 12.86 -23.97
C ALA A 194 2.15 12.08 -25.30
N MET A 195 1.01 11.52 -25.67
CA MET A 195 0.83 10.71 -26.88
C MET A 195 0.86 11.53 -28.18
N LYS A 196 0.64 12.85 -28.17
CA LYS A 196 0.77 13.70 -29.38
C LYS A 196 2.17 13.61 -30.01
N ASN A 197 3.18 13.36 -29.18
CA ASN A 197 4.58 13.26 -29.60
C ASN A 197 5.05 11.81 -29.83
N TRP A 198 4.15 10.82 -29.74
CA TRP A 198 4.52 9.43 -29.91
C TRP A 198 4.56 9.05 -31.39
N SER A 199 5.47 8.12 -31.73
CA SER A 199 5.45 7.51 -33.05
C SER A 199 4.18 6.66 -33.24
N PRO A 200 3.68 6.53 -34.48
CA PRO A 200 2.52 5.68 -34.79
C PRO A 200 2.65 4.24 -34.25
N ASP A 201 3.86 3.68 -34.27
CA ASP A 201 4.13 2.33 -33.76
C ASP A 201 4.02 2.23 -32.24
N ARG A 202 4.47 3.27 -31.51
CA ARG A 202 4.33 3.33 -30.06
C ARG A 202 2.87 3.42 -29.64
N VAL A 203 2.06 4.20 -30.36
CA VAL A 203 0.60 4.29 -30.15
C VAL A 203 -0.07 2.93 -30.41
N LYS A 204 0.34 2.22 -31.47
CA LYS A 204 -0.18 0.89 -31.82
C LYS A 204 0.18 -0.17 -30.78
N ALA A 205 1.40 -0.13 -30.23
CA ALA A 205 1.84 -1.01 -29.15
C ALA A 205 1.06 -0.76 -27.86
N PHE A 206 0.89 0.52 -27.48
CA PHE A 206 0.10 0.91 -26.31
C PHE A 206 -1.34 0.41 -26.39
N ARG A 207 -2.00 0.55 -27.56
CA ARG A 207 -3.35 0.00 -27.80
C ARG A 207 -3.45 -1.50 -27.55
N ARG A 208 -2.44 -2.28 -27.95
CA ARG A 208 -2.45 -3.74 -27.78
C ARG A 208 -2.34 -4.15 -26.30
N VAL A 209 -1.55 -3.42 -25.52
CA VAL A 209 -1.32 -3.71 -24.11
C VAL A 209 -2.48 -3.21 -23.23
N PHE A 210 -2.95 -1.98 -23.45
CA PHE A 210 -3.83 -1.28 -22.51
C PHE A 210 -5.32 -1.24 -22.90
N VAL A 211 -5.69 -1.62 -24.14
CA VAL A 211 -7.10 -1.68 -24.60
C VAL A 211 -7.59 -3.12 -24.74
N TYR A 212 -6.69 -4.07 -25.02
CA TYR A 212 -7.05 -5.48 -25.31
C TYR A 212 -6.38 -6.51 -24.40
N GLY A 213 -5.48 -6.10 -23.49
CA GLY A 213 -4.77 -7.00 -22.59
C GLY A 213 -5.35 -7.01 -21.17
N SER A 214 -6.51 -7.63 -20.94
CA SER A 214 -7.01 -7.86 -19.57
C SER A 214 -6.63 -9.26 -19.10
N HIS A 215 -5.46 -9.42 -18.47
CA HIS A 215 -5.15 -10.64 -17.72
C HIS A 215 -4.83 -10.38 -16.24
N ASN A 216 -4.59 -9.13 -15.80
CA ASN A 216 -4.14 -8.83 -14.43
C ASN A 216 -4.86 -7.60 -13.81
N ASN A 217 -6.18 -7.65 -13.61
CA ASN A 217 -6.96 -6.66 -12.82
C ASN A 217 -6.79 -5.16 -13.18
N PHE A 218 -6.27 -4.83 -14.36
CA PHE A 218 -6.24 -3.47 -14.88
C PHE A 218 -7.53 -3.22 -15.66
N ASN A 219 -8.34 -2.24 -15.24
CA ASN A 219 -9.49 -1.80 -16.03
C ASN A 219 -8.98 -1.03 -17.25
N PRO A 220 -9.06 -1.59 -18.47
CA PRO A 220 -8.55 -0.92 -19.66
C PRO A 220 -9.31 0.39 -19.92
N ILE A 221 -8.62 1.39 -20.48
CA ILE A 221 -9.26 2.62 -20.96
C ILE A 221 -10.32 2.22 -21.99
N SER A 222 -11.55 2.68 -21.81
CA SER A 222 -12.64 2.32 -22.71
C SER A 222 -12.34 2.76 -24.16
N LYS A 223 -12.80 1.98 -25.13
CA LYS A 223 -12.65 2.30 -26.55
C LYS A 223 -13.27 3.67 -26.90
N ASP A 224 -14.34 4.05 -26.20
CA ASP A 224 -15.04 5.31 -26.39
C ASP A 224 -14.20 6.49 -25.88
N THR A 225 -13.58 6.34 -24.71
CA THR A 225 -12.62 7.32 -24.16
C THR A 225 -11.44 7.54 -25.10
N LEU A 226 -10.87 6.45 -25.63
CA LEU A 226 -9.77 6.57 -26.59
C LEU A 226 -10.18 7.25 -27.89
N THR A 227 -11.41 7.02 -28.35
CA THR A 227 -11.95 7.62 -29.59
C THR A 227 -12.34 9.08 -29.38
N TYR A 228 -12.75 9.47 -28.16
CA TYR A 228 -13.07 10.84 -27.79
C TYR A 228 -11.84 11.76 -27.89
N TYR A 229 -10.71 11.32 -27.33
CA TYR A 229 -9.46 12.10 -27.39
C TYR A 229 -8.74 11.99 -28.74
N TYR A 230 -9.03 10.94 -29.54
CA TYR A 230 -8.36 10.70 -30.82
C TYR A 230 -9.30 10.20 -31.93
N PRO A 231 -10.13 11.10 -32.49
CA PRO A 231 -11.13 10.75 -33.49
C PRO A 231 -10.54 10.23 -34.82
N GLU A 232 -9.28 10.53 -35.13
CA GLU A 232 -8.59 10.07 -36.34
C GLU A 232 -8.39 8.54 -36.38
N TYR A 233 -8.34 7.88 -35.22
CA TYR A 233 -8.22 6.42 -35.15
C TYR A 233 -9.57 5.69 -35.30
N LYS A 234 -10.67 6.41 -35.50
CA LYS A 234 -12.00 5.84 -35.75
C LYS A 234 -12.07 5.11 -37.10
N ARG A 235 -11.14 5.38 -38.04
CA ARG A 235 -11.19 4.90 -39.44
C ARG A 235 -10.29 3.71 -39.80
N LEU A 236 -9.51 3.14 -38.87
CA LEU A 236 -8.55 2.08 -39.22
C LEU A 236 -9.12 0.65 -39.28
N ASN A 237 -10.43 0.44 -39.10
CA ASN A 237 -11.05 -0.90 -39.03
C ASN A 237 -12.02 -1.26 -40.17
N HIS A 238 -12.00 -0.56 -41.32
CA HIS A 238 -12.83 -0.93 -42.48
C HIS A 238 -12.07 -1.38 -43.73
N LYS A 239 -10.85 -1.94 -43.58
CA LYS A 239 -10.22 -2.69 -44.69
C LYS A 239 -9.75 -4.07 -44.24
N LYS A 240 -10.71 -4.99 -44.19
CA LYS A 240 -10.51 -6.40 -44.55
C LYS A 240 -11.66 -6.83 -45.47
N THR A 241 -11.63 -6.36 -46.71
CA THR A 241 -12.14 -7.18 -47.81
C THR A 241 -11.02 -8.17 -48.14
N ARG A 242 -11.27 -9.46 -47.87
CA ARG A 242 -10.43 -10.56 -48.35
C ARG A 242 -10.68 -10.73 -49.85
N PRO A 243 -9.65 -11.01 -50.68
CA PRO A 243 -9.85 -11.86 -51.84
C PRO A 243 -10.10 -13.31 -51.40
#